data_AF-A0A949KMN4-F1
#
_entry.id   AF-A0A949KMN4-F1
#
_cell.length_a   1.000
_cell.length_b   1.000
_cell.length_c   1.000
_cell.angle_alpha   90.00
_cell.angle_beta   90.00
_cell.angle_gamma   90.00
#
_symmetry.space_group_name_H-M   'P 1'
#
loop_
_entity.id
_entity.type
_entity.pdbx_description
1 polymer ?
#
loop_
_entity_poly.entity_id
_entity_poly.type
_entity_poly.pdbx_seq_one_letter_code
_entity_poly.pdbx_strand_id
1 'polypeptide(L)'
;MAAIWASQAQDDGPVVDYSDPSFSVPLGVAVHPVDPATLAEHFLAHWGWAQWVRVYAKPPQAVLAASRLAMAQGKPKTVSWMAPGTGQPLCSPGGDPGVAVLRCDWSPDAEEARFNAEEAKRQGLLLVVDESTTGIRLARGGACAFYGLEPDAVLWAPTLPGGRTLGLLAGKGEAPPEPEAKALPSPESREAAAVLLDLSRRHDLPAAMEVLGNNLLIGLNYFGRQAGLTDEIALEGPLSLPRFTGSRVWAFMALAAEERLRLAPLVQFDPVLDQEDAQELVWPRLARACARLKVLPEGEMAPLGWRDAGPSTCHAVGNILKNIEG
;
A
#
# COMPACT_ATOMS: atom_id res chain seq x y z
N MET A 1 29.30 -8.50 5.17
CA MET A 1 29.17 -7.23 4.43
C MET A 1 30.12 -7.12 3.25
N ALA A 2 31.45 -7.05 3.42
CA ALA A 2 32.38 -7.04 2.28
C ALA A 2 32.22 -8.27 1.36
N ALA A 3 32.00 -9.45 1.95
CA ALA A 3 31.67 -10.66 1.19
C ALA A 3 30.33 -10.59 0.44
N ILE A 4 29.32 -9.86 0.94
CA ILE A 4 28.02 -9.69 0.27
C ILE A 4 28.16 -8.70 -0.90
N TRP A 5 29.01 -7.69 -0.75
CA TRP A 5 29.32 -6.71 -1.80
C TRP A 5 30.16 -7.31 -2.92
N ALA A 6 31.06 -8.24 -2.59
CA ALA A 6 31.92 -8.94 -3.54
C ALA A 6 31.25 -10.18 -4.14
N SER A 7 30.29 -10.79 -3.44
CA SER A 7 29.57 -11.97 -3.90
C SER A 7 28.47 -11.58 -4.86
N GLN A 8 28.56 -12.13 -6.08
CA GLN A 8 27.52 -12.07 -7.10
C GLN A 8 26.63 -13.32 -7.09
N ALA A 9 26.72 -14.16 -6.05
CA ALA A 9 25.84 -15.31 -5.90
C ALA A 9 24.42 -14.84 -5.58
N GLN A 10 23.46 -15.33 -6.35
CA GLN A 10 22.04 -15.09 -6.10
C GLN A 10 21.65 -15.68 -4.73
N ASP A 11 20.79 -14.96 -4.01
CA ASP A 11 20.16 -15.49 -2.81
C ASP A 11 19.27 -16.69 -3.14
N ASP A 12 19.49 -17.83 -2.48
CA ASP A 12 18.65 -19.03 -2.61
C ASP A 12 17.50 -19.08 -1.60
N GLY A 13 17.38 -18.06 -0.74
CA GLY A 13 16.31 -17.93 0.24
C GLY A 13 14.93 -17.67 -0.38
N PRO A 14 13.88 -17.56 0.46
CA PRO A 14 12.52 -17.29 0.00
C PRO A 14 12.42 -15.95 -0.75
N VAL A 15 11.35 -15.79 -1.52
CA VAL A 15 10.99 -14.49 -2.08
C VAL A 15 10.35 -13.67 -0.95
N VAL A 16 10.90 -12.49 -0.69
CA VAL A 16 10.21 -11.47 0.11
C VAL A 16 9.46 -10.57 -0.86
N ASP A 17 8.15 -10.47 -0.70
CA ASP A 17 7.29 -9.70 -1.61
C ASP A 17 6.61 -8.56 -0.87
N TYR A 18 7.19 -7.36 -0.96
CA TYR A 18 6.57 -6.12 -0.49
C TYR A 18 5.87 -5.35 -1.61
N SER A 19 5.60 -6.02 -2.74
CA SER A 19 4.78 -5.49 -3.83
C SER A 19 3.34 -6.02 -3.81
N ASP A 20 3.09 -7.13 -3.11
CA ASP A 20 1.76 -7.72 -2.96
C ASP A 20 0.97 -6.97 -1.87
N PRO A 21 -0.16 -6.30 -2.20
CA PRO A 21 -0.98 -5.62 -1.22
C PRO A 21 -1.80 -6.58 -0.33
N SER A 22 -1.89 -7.86 -0.69
CA SER A 22 -2.59 -8.85 0.13
C SER A 22 -1.79 -9.20 1.38
N PHE A 23 -2.50 -9.35 2.49
CA PHE A 23 -1.92 -9.99 3.66
C PHE A 23 -1.80 -11.47 3.36
N SER A 24 -0.60 -12.04 3.48
CA SER A 24 -0.46 -13.47 3.64
C SER A 24 -1.29 -13.81 4.88
N VAL A 25 -2.31 -14.63 4.69
CA VAL A 25 -3.10 -15.12 5.81
C VAL A 25 -2.66 -16.57 6.07
N PRO A 26 -1.64 -16.82 6.91
CA PRO A 26 -1.34 -18.16 7.38
C PRO A 26 -1.58 -18.23 8.88
N LEU A 27 -2.84 -18.24 9.31
CA LEU A 27 -3.14 -18.35 10.73
C LEU A 27 -4.22 -19.40 10.88
N GLY A 28 -4.01 -20.37 11.76
CA GLY A 28 -4.96 -21.43 12.12
C GLY A 28 -6.24 -20.92 12.80
N VAL A 29 -6.70 -19.73 12.39
CA VAL A 29 -8.00 -19.15 12.70
C VAL A 29 -9.03 -20.00 11.98
N ALA A 30 -9.92 -20.59 12.76
CA ALA A 30 -11.08 -21.25 12.19
C ALA A 30 -11.87 -20.21 11.38
N VAL A 31 -11.88 -20.39 10.06
CA VAL A 31 -12.73 -19.61 9.18
C VAL A 31 -14.14 -20.11 9.37
N HIS A 32 -14.97 -19.29 10.02
CA HIS A 32 -16.38 -19.59 10.19
C HIS A 32 -17.17 -18.86 9.12
N PRO A 33 -18.22 -19.47 8.56
CA PRO A 33 -19.13 -18.78 7.66
C PRO A 33 -19.62 -17.48 8.31
N VAL A 34 -19.46 -16.36 7.60
CA VAL A 34 -19.92 -15.05 8.06
C VAL A 34 -21.02 -14.58 7.13
N ASP A 35 -22.23 -14.41 7.67
CA ASP A 35 -23.34 -13.80 6.93
C ASP A 35 -23.09 -12.29 6.70
N PRO A 36 -23.78 -11.66 5.73
CA PRO A 36 -23.53 -10.26 5.40
C PRO A 36 -23.79 -9.28 6.55
N ALA A 37 -24.74 -9.57 7.44
CA ALA A 37 -25.06 -8.68 8.56
C ALA A 37 -23.95 -8.75 9.62
N THR A 38 -23.49 -9.95 9.98
CA THR A 38 -22.36 -10.12 10.90
C THR A 38 -21.09 -9.43 10.36
N LEU A 39 -20.81 -9.53 9.06
CA LEU A 39 -19.66 -8.82 8.46
C LEU A 39 -19.82 -7.29 8.54
N ALA A 40 -21.04 -6.77 8.33
CA ALA A 40 -21.33 -5.35 8.47
C ALA A 40 -21.12 -4.87 9.91
N GLU A 41 -21.53 -5.65 10.92
CA GLU A 41 -21.29 -5.36 12.33
C GLU A 41 -19.80 -5.31 12.66
N HIS A 42 -19.01 -6.27 12.16
CA HIS A 42 -17.55 -6.25 12.34
C HIS A 42 -16.93 -4.98 11.77
N PHE A 43 -17.41 -4.52 10.61
CA PHE A 43 -16.91 -3.28 10.02
C PHE A 43 -17.31 -2.04 10.83
N LEU A 44 -18.58 -1.96 11.27
CA LEU A 44 -19.05 -0.87 12.13
C LEU A 44 -18.21 -0.76 13.40
N ALA A 45 -17.91 -1.90 14.04
CA ALA A 45 -17.05 -1.95 15.21
C ALA A 45 -15.60 -1.53 14.92
N HIS A 46 -15.08 -1.85 13.73
CA HIS A 46 -13.72 -1.53 13.33
C HIS A 46 -13.51 -0.02 13.09
N TRP A 47 -14.42 0.63 12.34
CA TRP A 47 -14.34 2.07 12.07
C TRP A 47 -14.88 2.94 13.21
N GLY A 48 -15.79 2.41 14.02
CA GLY A 48 -16.28 3.00 15.27
C GLY A 48 -17.20 4.22 15.13
N TRP A 49 -17.12 4.97 14.03
CA TRP A 49 -17.93 6.18 13.82
C TRP A 49 -19.03 6.03 12.77
N ALA A 50 -18.94 5.01 11.91
CA ALA A 50 -19.95 4.75 10.88
C ALA A 50 -21.26 4.30 11.54
N GLN A 51 -22.39 4.73 10.97
CA GLN A 51 -23.74 4.39 11.44
C GLN A 51 -24.39 3.31 10.56
N TRP A 52 -23.90 3.17 9.32
CA TRP A 52 -24.39 2.19 8.36
C TRP A 52 -23.23 1.65 7.53
N VAL A 53 -23.43 0.46 6.97
CA VAL A 53 -22.49 -0.23 6.07
C VAL A 53 -23.26 -0.87 4.92
N ARG A 54 -22.69 -0.84 3.72
CA ARG A 54 -23.13 -1.59 2.55
C ARG A 54 -21.98 -2.39 1.99
N VAL A 55 -22.19 -3.69 1.84
CA VAL A 55 -21.18 -4.62 1.35
C VAL A 55 -21.58 -5.13 -0.04
N TYR A 56 -20.66 -5.02 -0.98
CA TYR A 56 -20.84 -5.36 -2.38
C TYR A 56 -19.84 -6.41 -2.83
N ALA A 57 -20.22 -7.19 -3.83
CA ALA A 57 -19.37 -8.22 -4.43
C ALA A 57 -18.12 -7.64 -5.10
N LYS A 58 -18.19 -6.40 -5.61
CA LYS A 58 -17.09 -5.76 -6.33
C LYS A 58 -16.86 -4.32 -5.88
N PRO A 59 -15.61 -3.83 -5.80
CA PRO A 59 -15.28 -2.46 -5.42
C PRO A 59 -16.03 -1.37 -6.21
N PRO A 60 -16.20 -1.45 -7.55
CA PRO A 60 -16.92 -0.42 -8.30
C PRO A 60 -18.39 -0.26 -7.89
N GLN A 61 -19.01 -1.29 -7.29
CA GLN A 61 -20.39 -1.20 -6.81
C GLN A 61 -20.51 -0.31 -5.56
N ALA A 62 -19.48 -0.29 -4.71
CA ALA A 62 -19.39 0.62 -3.57
C ALA A 62 -19.23 2.07 -4.04
N VAL A 63 -18.42 2.31 -5.08
CA VAL A 63 -18.30 3.64 -5.72
C VAL A 63 -19.64 4.09 -6.30
N LEU A 64 -20.36 3.22 -7.01
CA LEU A 64 -21.69 3.52 -7.54
C LEU A 64 -22.70 3.81 -6.42
N ALA A 65 -22.57 3.17 -5.26
CA ALA A 65 -23.40 3.46 -4.10
C ALA A 65 -23.13 4.87 -3.55
N ALA A 66 -21.86 5.32 -3.53
CA ALA A 66 -21.51 6.69 -3.16
C ALA A 66 -22.11 7.70 -4.16
N SER A 67 -22.04 7.43 -5.46
CA SER A 67 -22.72 8.26 -6.48
C SER A 67 -24.23 8.33 -6.28
N ARG A 68 -24.88 7.22 -5.91
CA ARG A 68 -26.33 7.20 -5.61
C ARG A 68 -26.67 7.97 -4.35
N LEU A 69 -25.84 7.87 -3.32
CA LEU A 69 -25.99 8.64 -2.09
C LEU A 69 -25.88 10.14 -2.38
N ALA A 70 -24.89 10.56 -3.17
CA ALA A 70 -24.74 11.94 -3.59
C ALA A 70 -25.98 12.45 -4.36
N MET A 71 -26.51 11.66 -5.31
CA MET A 71 -27.75 12.02 -6.03
C MET A 71 -28.96 12.15 -5.10
N ALA A 72 -29.11 11.26 -4.11
CA ALA A 72 -30.19 11.35 -3.13
C ALA A 72 -30.12 12.65 -2.32
N GLN A 73 -28.91 13.19 -2.13
CA GLN A 73 -28.64 14.47 -1.49
C GLN A 73 -28.68 15.67 -2.46
N GLY A 74 -29.16 15.47 -3.70
CA GLY A 74 -29.26 16.53 -4.71
C GLY A 74 -27.92 16.94 -5.34
N LYS A 75 -26.84 16.18 -5.13
CA LYS A 75 -25.52 16.43 -5.72
C LYS A 75 -25.37 15.70 -7.07
N PRO A 76 -24.43 16.11 -7.94
CA PRO A 76 -24.11 15.37 -9.15
C PRO A 76 -23.65 13.93 -8.86
N LYS A 77 -23.77 13.05 -9.87
CA LYS A 77 -23.42 11.63 -9.72
C LYS A 77 -21.95 11.31 -9.97
N THR A 78 -21.21 12.21 -10.60
CA THR A 78 -19.83 11.99 -11.05
C THR A 78 -18.86 12.04 -9.88
N VAL A 79 -17.79 11.27 -10.01
CA VAL A 79 -16.76 11.10 -8.97
C VAL A 79 -15.50 11.81 -9.40
N SER A 80 -14.92 12.60 -8.50
CA SER A 80 -13.56 13.13 -8.60
C SER A 80 -12.64 12.30 -7.71
N TRP A 81 -11.64 11.65 -8.29
CA TRP A 81 -10.60 10.94 -7.57
C TRP A 81 -9.45 11.88 -7.26
N MET A 82 -9.18 12.09 -5.98
CA MET A 82 -8.22 13.06 -5.48
C MET A 82 -7.13 12.32 -4.72
N ALA A 83 -5.88 12.49 -5.14
CA ALA A 83 -4.72 12.01 -4.41
C ALA A 83 -3.99 13.25 -3.83
N PRO A 84 -4.06 13.49 -2.52
CA PRO A 84 -3.45 14.66 -1.90
C PRO A 84 -1.95 14.77 -2.24
N GLY A 85 -1.46 15.98 -2.52
CA GLY A 85 -0.06 16.22 -2.91
C GLY A 85 0.28 15.78 -4.33
N THR A 86 -0.69 15.28 -5.10
CA THR A 86 -0.53 14.98 -6.52
C THR A 86 -1.28 16.01 -7.37
N GLY A 87 -1.06 15.98 -8.69
CA GLY A 87 -1.61 16.94 -9.65
C GLY A 87 -3.14 16.93 -9.77
N GLN A 88 -3.65 17.30 -10.95
CA GLN A 88 -5.10 17.46 -11.15
C GLN A 88 -5.91 16.20 -10.80
N PRO A 89 -7.06 16.34 -10.11
CA PRO A 89 -7.96 15.23 -9.84
C PRO A 89 -8.42 14.50 -11.10
N LEU A 90 -8.59 13.19 -11.01
CA LEU A 90 -9.17 12.38 -12.08
C LEU A 90 -10.70 12.37 -11.95
N CYS A 91 -11.38 13.14 -12.81
CA CYS A 91 -12.83 13.20 -12.81
C CYS A 91 -13.45 12.16 -13.75
N SER A 92 -14.51 11.49 -13.28
CA SER A 92 -15.33 10.61 -14.11
C SER A 92 -16.07 11.44 -15.18
N PRO A 93 -16.28 10.93 -16.40
CA PRO A 93 -17.02 11.65 -17.43
C PRO A 93 -18.45 11.98 -16.99
N GLY A 94 -18.99 13.12 -17.46
CA GLY A 94 -20.41 13.45 -17.31
C GLY A 94 -20.75 14.67 -16.46
N GLY A 95 -19.84 15.65 -16.34
CA GLY A 95 -20.07 16.94 -15.69
C GLY A 95 -19.40 17.08 -14.31
N ASP A 96 -19.72 18.18 -13.63
CA ASP A 96 -19.13 18.54 -12.34
C ASP A 96 -19.32 17.45 -11.28
N PRO A 97 -18.31 17.14 -10.46
CA PRO A 97 -18.38 16.07 -9.46
C PRO A 97 -19.42 16.38 -8.39
N GLY A 98 -20.03 15.33 -7.85
CA GLY A 98 -20.78 15.41 -6.58
C GLY A 98 -20.19 14.52 -5.48
N VAL A 99 -19.18 13.71 -5.82
CA VAL A 99 -18.42 12.88 -4.88
C VAL A 99 -16.94 13.21 -5.04
N ALA A 100 -16.26 13.46 -3.93
CA ALA A 100 -14.81 13.48 -3.84
C ALA A 100 -14.35 12.17 -3.19
N VAL A 101 -13.52 11.39 -3.88
CA VAL A 101 -12.88 10.20 -3.31
C VAL A 101 -11.41 10.50 -3.06
N LEU A 102 -11.03 10.62 -1.79
CA LEU A 102 -9.67 10.91 -1.35
C LEU A 102 -8.86 9.64 -1.17
N ARG A 103 -7.75 9.53 -1.91
CA ARG A 103 -6.76 8.46 -1.84
C ARG A 103 -5.54 8.90 -1.05
N CYS A 104 -5.59 8.70 0.26
CA CYS A 104 -4.59 9.23 1.18
C CYS A 104 -3.30 8.39 1.25
N ASP A 105 -3.22 7.26 0.53
CA ASP A 105 -1.97 6.50 0.32
C ASP A 105 -0.92 7.29 -0.51
N TRP A 106 -1.33 8.42 -1.10
CA TRP A 106 -0.48 9.35 -1.83
C TRP A 106 -0.19 10.63 -1.08
N SER A 107 -0.79 10.83 0.10
CA SER A 107 -0.61 12.07 0.84
C SER A 107 0.84 12.19 1.32
N PRO A 108 1.53 13.31 1.04
CA PRO A 108 2.89 13.53 1.54
C PRO A 108 2.90 13.72 3.06
N ASP A 109 1.84 14.36 3.59
CA ASP A 109 1.67 14.61 5.02
C ASP A 109 0.19 14.79 5.39
N ALA A 110 -0.05 15.12 6.65
CA ALA A 110 -1.39 15.31 7.20
C ALA A 110 -2.03 16.66 6.82
N GLU A 111 -1.22 17.69 6.54
CA GLU A 111 -1.71 19.02 6.13
C GLU A 111 -2.35 18.91 4.75
N GLU A 112 -1.68 18.27 3.81
CA GLU A 112 -2.14 18.07 2.45
C GLU A 112 -3.43 17.21 2.39
N ALA A 113 -3.51 16.16 3.21
CA ALA A 113 -4.71 15.34 3.35
C ALA A 113 -5.91 16.15 3.86
N ARG A 114 -5.70 16.97 4.91
CA ARG A 114 -6.74 17.81 5.50
C ARG A 114 -7.18 18.92 4.54
N PHE A 115 -6.23 19.58 3.86
CA PHE A 115 -6.52 20.61 2.87
C PHE A 115 -7.45 20.09 1.77
N ASN A 116 -7.14 18.93 1.19
CA ASN A 116 -7.98 18.32 0.15
C ASN A 116 -9.38 17.92 0.68
N ALA A 117 -9.46 17.44 1.93
CA ALA A 117 -10.73 17.10 2.56
C ALA A 117 -11.61 18.34 2.82
N GLU A 118 -11.00 19.42 3.30
CA GLU A 118 -11.67 20.71 3.52
C GLU A 118 -12.13 21.33 2.20
N GLU A 119 -11.31 21.26 1.15
CA GLU A 119 -11.65 21.78 -0.17
C GLU A 119 -12.85 21.03 -0.78
N ALA A 120 -12.88 19.70 -0.66
CA ALA A 120 -14.03 18.90 -1.07
C ALA A 120 -15.32 19.31 -0.33
N LYS A 121 -15.24 19.53 0.99
CA LYS A 121 -16.36 20.01 1.80
C LYS A 121 -16.81 21.41 1.37
N ARG A 122 -15.86 22.33 1.11
CA ARG A 122 -16.12 23.70 0.66
C ARG A 122 -16.83 23.74 -0.69
N GLN A 123 -16.51 22.80 -1.58
CA GLN A 123 -17.19 22.61 -2.87
C GLN A 123 -18.56 21.92 -2.73
N GLY A 124 -18.95 21.50 -1.52
CA GLY A 124 -20.22 20.82 -1.28
C GLY A 124 -20.26 19.39 -1.83
N LEU A 125 -19.11 18.74 -2.03
CA LEU A 125 -19.03 17.36 -2.48
C LEU A 125 -19.32 16.39 -1.33
N LEU A 126 -19.83 15.20 -1.65
CA LEU A 126 -19.83 14.07 -0.71
C LEU A 126 -18.38 13.61 -0.53
N LEU A 127 -17.82 13.78 0.66
CA LEU A 127 -16.45 13.41 0.97
C LEU A 127 -16.37 11.92 1.33
N VAL A 128 -15.72 11.15 0.46
CA VAL A 128 -15.41 9.73 0.68
C VAL A 128 -13.90 9.56 0.82
N VAL A 129 -13.43 8.88 1.86
CA VAL A 129 -12.00 8.48 1.94
C VAL A 129 -11.89 7.02 1.49
N ASP A 130 -11.02 6.77 0.52
CA ASP A 130 -10.70 5.42 0.06
C ASP A 130 -9.64 4.80 0.98
N GLU A 131 -10.08 3.84 1.78
CA GLU A 131 -9.29 3.14 2.79
C GLU A 131 -8.81 1.77 2.29
N SER A 132 -8.97 1.46 1.00
CA SER A 132 -8.61 0.16 0.43
C SER A 132 -7.14 -0.21 0.67
N THR A 133 -6.26 0.79 0.67
CA THR A 133 -4.83 0.62 1.00
C THR A 133 -4.53 1.06 2.43
N THR A 134 -5.05 2.21 2.87
CA THR A 134 -4.66 2.83 4.14
C THR A 134 -5.34 2.22 5.38
N GLY A 135 -6.51 1.60 5.21
CA GLY A 135 -7.48 1.28 6.26
C GLY A 135 -6.93 0.59 7.50
N ILE A 136 -6.09 -0.42 7.33
CA ILE A 136 -5.47 -1.18 8.42
C ILE A 136 -3.95 -1.05 8.46
N ARG A 137 -3.39 -0.22 7.56
CA ARG A 137 -1.94 -0.04 7.40
C ARG A 137 -1.45 1.21 8.12
N LEU A 138 -2.12 2.35 7.94
CA LEU A 138 -1.70 3.62 8.56
C LEU A 138 -2.08 3.72 10.04
N ALA A 139 -3.31 3.34 10.36
CA ALA A 139 -3.84 3.26 11.72
C ALA A 139 -4.99 2.25 11.73
N ARG A 140 -5.51 1.89 12.91
CA ARG A 140 -6.68 1.00 13.01
C ARG A 140 -7.90 1.55 12.26
N GLY A 141 -8.12 2.86 12.27
CA GLY A 141 -9.18 3.54 11.51
C GLY A 141 -8.69 4.16 10.21
N GLY A 142 -7.59 3.65 9.66
CA GLY A 142 -7.06 4.07 8.37
C GLY A 142 -6.49 5.48 8.31
N ALA A 143 -6.48 6.04 7.11
CA ALA A 143 -6.10 7.42 6.84
C ALA A 143 -6.98 8.41 7.61
N CYS A 144 -8.26 8.09 7.82
CA CYS A 144 -9.16 8.92 8.62
C CYS A 144 -8.61 9.13 10.04
N ALA A 145 -8.26 8.05 10.72
CA ALA A 145 -7.70 8.13 12.06
C ALA A 145 -6.28 8.71 12.07
N PHE A 146 -5.45 8.35 11.08
CA PHE A 146 -4.05 8.77 11.02
C PHE A 146 -3.89 10.27 10.72
N TYR A 147 -4.67 10.82 9.79
CA TYR A 147 -4.60 12.24 9.40
C TYR A 147 -5.63 13.14 10.08
N GLY A 148 -6.56 12.57 10.85
CA GLY A 148 -7.64 13.30 11.53
C GLY A 148 -8.70 13.80 10.56
N LEU A 149 -9.11 12.96 9.60
CA LEU A 149 -10.13 13.30 8.61
C LEU A 149 -11.52 12.94 9.12
N GLU A 150 -12.51 13.78 8.78
CA GLU A 150 -13.91 13.55 9.09
C GLU A 150 -14.73 13.45 7.79
N PRO A 151 -14.70 12.31 7.10
CA PRO A 151 -15.47 12.13 5.87
C PRO A 151 -16.95 11.84 6.13
N ASP A 152 -17.77 12.00 5.09
CA ASP A 152 -19.17 11.56 5.10
C ASP A 152 -19.27 10.03 5.04
N ALA A 153 -18.35 9.42 4.28
CA ALA A 153 -18.26 7.97 4.12
C ALA A 153 -16.81 7.49 3.89
N VAL A 154 -16.59 6.19 4.06
CA VAL A 154 -15.36 5.50 3.70
C VAL A 154 -15.66 4.39 2.71
N LEU A 155 -14.79 4.25 1.72
CA LEU A 155 -14.74 3.09 0.85
C LEU A 155 -13.65 2.15 1.37
N TRP A 156 -13.95 0.86 1.46
CA TRP A 156 -12.95 -0.14 1.81
C TRP A 156 -13.03 -1.35 0.87
N ALA A 157 -11.96 -1.60 0.13
CA ALA A 157 -11.81 -2.72 -0.78
C ALA A 157 -10.39 -3.31 -0.68
N PRO A 158 -10.06 -3.98 0.44
CA PRO A 158 -8.73 -4.53 0.64
C PRO A 158 -8.45 -5.61 -0.42
N THR A 159 -7.18 -5.79 -0.78
CA THR A 159 -6.78 -6.97 -1.55
C THR A 159 -6.88 -8.21 -0.66
N LEU A 160 -7.72 -9.16 -1.06
CA LEU A 160 -7.93 -10.40 -0.34
C LEU A 160 -7.17 -11.56 -1.02
N PRO A 161 -6.67 -12.54 -0.25
CA PRO A 161 -5.91 -13.66 -0.81
C PRO A 161 -6.75 -14.49 -1.79
N GLY A 162 -6.08 -15.15 -2.74
CA GLY A 162 -6.71 -16.11 -3.66
C GLY A 162 -7.68 -15.49 -4.67
N GLY A 163 -7.48 -14.22 -5.06
CA GLY A 163 -8.31 -13.54 -6.05
C GLY A 163 -9.71 -13.14 -5.56
N ARG A 164 -9.94 -13.23 -4.24
CA ARG A 164 -11.19 -12.81 -3.60
C ARG A 164 -11.33 -11.30 -3.66
N THR A 165 -12.56 -10.83 -3.71
CA THR A 165 -12.86 -9.39 -3.81
C THR A 165 -14.18 -9.05 -3.14
N LEU A 166 -14.24 -7.85 -2.58
CA LEU A 166 -15.45 -7.19 -2.12
C LEU A 166 -15.23 -5.67 -2.18
N GLY A 167 -16.31 -4.91 -2.08
CA GLY A 167 -16.26 -3.47 -1.85
C GLY A 167 -17.22 -3.09 -0.75
N LEU A 168 -16.82 -2.18 0.12
CA LEU A 168 -17.64 -1.72 1.22
C LEU A 168 -17.75 -0.20 1.18
N LEU A 169 -18.96 0.32 1.41
CA LEU A 169 -19.20 1.72 1.68
C LEU A 169 -19.84 1.85 3.06
N ALA A 170 -19.28 2.70 3.91
CA ALA A 170 -19.81 2.96 5.24
C ALA A 170 -19.82 4.45 5.53
N GLY A 171 -20.78 4.95 6.29
CA GLY A 171 -20.88 6.38 6.52
C GLY A 171 -21.80 6.75 7.67
N LYS A 172 -22.05 8.05 7.79
CA LYS A 172 -23.01 8.63 8.75
C LYS A 172 -24.25 9.15 8.03
N GLY A 173 -25.34 9.36 8.77
CA GLY A 173 -26.57 9.94 8.24
C GLY A 173 -27.36 8.96 7.37
N GLU A 174 -27.87 9.44 6.23
CA GLU A 174 -28.65 8.62 5.32
C GLU A 174 -27.78 7.54 4.64
N ALA A 175 -28.28 6.31 4.64
CA ALA A 175 -27.62 5.20 3.98
C ALA A 175 -28.11 5.05 2.53
N PRO A 176 -27.25 4.65 1.58
CA PRO A 176 -27.73 4.21 0.28
C PRO A 176 -28.59 2.94 0.40
N PRO A 177 -29.41 2.59 -0.61
CA PRO A 177 -30.21 1.37 -0.59
C PRO A 177 -29.38 0.12 -0.34
N GLU A 178 -29.98 -0.88 0.31
CA GLU A 178 -29.35 -2.20 0.47
C GLU A 178 -29.03 -2.81 -0.90
N PRO A 179 -27.88 -3.50 -1.04
CA PRO A 179 -27.56 -4.24 -2.25
C PRO A 179 -28.57 -5.36 -2.48
N GLU A 180 -28.93 -5.59 -3.75
CA GLU A 180 -29.65 -6.80 -4.14
C GLU A 180 -28.82 -8.05 -3.81
N ALA A 181 -29.48 -9.19 -3.57
CA ALA A 181 -28.80 -10.45 -3.23
C ALA A 181 -27.70 -10.86 -4.22
N LYS A 182 -27.89 -10.60 -5.52
CA LYS A 182 -26.91 -10.89 -6.59
C LYS A 182 -25.65 -10.01 -6.54
N ALA A 183 -25.72 -8.90 -5.80
CA ALA A 183 -24.63 -7.95 -5.62
C ALA A 183 -23.88 -8.17 -4.29
N LEU A 184 -24.23 -9.18 -3.51
CA LEU A 184 -23.52 -9.55 -2.29
C LEU A 184 -22.24 -10.35 -2.59
N PRO A 185 -21.17 -10.18 -1.80
CA PRO A 185 -19.93 -10.93 -1.96
C PRO A 185 -20.11 -12.43 -1.72
N SER A 186 -19.24 -13.23 -2.35
CA SER A 186 -19.21 -14.68 -2.13
C SER A 186 -18.93 -15.02 -0.65
N PRO A 187 -19.33 -16.19 -0.16
CA PRO A 187 -18.99 -16.65 1.20
C PRO A 187 -17.49 -16.52 1.49
N GLU A 188 -16.64 -16.94 0.55
CA GLU A 188 -15.19 -16.97 0.72
C GLU A 188 -14.58 -15.55 0.80
N SER A 189 -15.11 -14.59 0.04
CA SER A 189 -14.71 -13.18 0.15
C SER A 189 -15.07 -12.60 1.52
N ARG A 190 -16.27 -12.93 2.05
CA ARG A 190 -16.72 -12.45 3.36
C ARG A 190 -15.87 -13.01 4.49
N GLU A 191 -15.61 -14.30 4.42
CA GLU A 191 -14.73 -15.02 5.34
C GLU A 191 -13.32 -14.42 5.38
N ALA A 192 -12.70 -14.19 4.21
CA ALA A 192 -11.37 -13.59 4.13
C ALA A 192 -11.32 -12.19 4.75
N ALA A 193 -12.33 -11.35 4.48
CA ALA A 193 -12.40 -10.01 5.07
C ALA A 193 -12.69 -10.04 6.58
N ALA A 194 -13.53 -10.97 7.04
CA ALA A 194 -13.80 -11.15 8.47
C ALA A 194 -12.53 -11.54 9.24
N VAL A 195 -11.71 -12.44 8.68
CA VAL A 195 -10.40 -12.79 9.25
C VAL A 195 -9.51 -11.56 9.32
N LEU A 196 -9.44 -10.76 8.25
CA LEU A 196 -8.61 -9.54 8.24
C LEU A 196 -9.03 -8.52 9.31
N LEU A 197 -10.35 -8.30 9.47
CA LEU A 197 -10.89 -7.43 10.51
C LEU A 197 -10.61 -7.97 11.92
N ASP A 198 -10.74 -9.29 12.12
CA ASP A 198 -10.44 -9.92 13.40
C ASP A 198 -8.94 -9.87 13.76
N LEU A 199 -8.05 -10.05 12.78
CA LEU A 199 -6.62 -9.85 12.96
C LEU A 199 -6.29 -8.42 13.33
N SER A 200 -6.87 -7.45 12.61
CA SER A 200 -6.74 -6.04 12.96
C SER A 200 -7.25 -5.78 14.38
N ARG A 201 -8.32 -6.43 14.83
CA ARG A 201 -8.83 -6.32 16.22
C ARG A 201 -7.88 -6.88 17.27
N ARG A 202 -7.25 -8.02 17.00
CA ARG A 202 -6.39 -8.73 17.95
C ARG A 202 -4.97 -8.18 18.03
N HIS A 203 -4.48 -7.55 16.96
CA HIS A 203 -3.09 -7.12 16.83
C HIS A 203 -3.00 -5.66 16.40
N ASP A 204 -1.91 -4.99 16.77
CA ASP A 204 -1.58 -3.67 16.25
C ASP A 204 -0.82 -3.81 14.91
N LEU A 205 -1.58 -4.07 13.85
CA LEU A 205 -1.01 -4.27 12.51
C LEU A 205 -0.25 -3.03 12.01
N PRO A 206 -0.74 -1.78 12.18
CA PRO A 206 0.03 -0.58 11.83
C PRO A 206 1.40 -0.52 12.52
N ALA A 207 1.46 -0.78 13.83
CA ALA A 207 2.72 -0.78 14.56
C ALA A 207 3.68 -1.87 14.06
N ALA A 208 3.17 -3.07 13.76
CA ALA A 208 3.97 -4.14 13.19
C ALA A 208 4.57 -3.75 11.83
N MET A 209 3.78 -3.12 10.95
CA MET A 209 4.26 -2.60 9.66
C MET A 209 5.26 -1.45 9.83
N GLU A 210 5.09 -0.59 10.83
CA GLU A 210 6.03 0.48 11.13
C GLU A 210 7.40 -0.05 11.58
N VAL A 211 7.45 -1.17 12.30
CA VAL A 211 8.71 -1.87 12.63
C VAL A 211 9.41 -2.33 11.36
N LEU A 212 8.67 -2.94 10.42
CA LEU A 212 9.21 -3.36 9.11
C LEU A 212 9.66 -2.16 8.26
N GLY A 213 8.92 -1.06 8.30
CA GLY A 213 9.29 0.20 7.66
C GLY A 213 10.57 0.81 8.18
N ASN A 214 10.71 0.88 9.51
CA ASN A 214 11.94 1.31 10.16
C ASN A 214 13.12 0.42 9.76
N ASN A 215 12.91 -0.90 9.72
CA ASN A 215 13.92 -1.85 9.29
C ASN A 215 14.39 -1.59 7.85
N LEU A 216 13.44 -1.42 6.93
CA LEU A 216 13.70 -1.11 5.52
C LEU A 216 14.44 0.23 5.38
N LEU A 217 13.99 1.27 6.08
CA LEU A 217 14.62 2.60 6.06
C LEU A 217 16.07 2.55 6.55
N ILE A 218 16.33 1.90 7.68
CA ILE A 218 17.69 1.77 8.23
C ILE A 218 18.59 1.03 7.24
N GLY A 219 18.13 -0.11 6.71
CA GLY A 219 18.88 -0.89 5.73
C GLY A 219 19.17 -0.09 4.46
N LEU A 220 18.15 0.55 3.89
CA LEU A 220 18.26 1.37 2.68
C LEU A 220 19.26 2.52 2.88
N ASN A 221 19.14 3.28 3.97
CA ASN A 221 20.05 4.39 4.27
C ASN A 221 21.49 3.91 4.46
N TYR A 222 21.68 2.81 5.18
CA TYR A 222 23.01 2.26 5.41
C TYR A 222 23.66 1.79 4.10
N PHE A 223 23.00 0.92 3.33
CA PHE A 223 23.58 0.38 2.08
C PHE A 223 23.63 1.40 0.96
N GLY A 224 22.62 2.27 0.86
CA GLY A 224 22.59 3.40 -0.08
C GLY A 224 23.77 4.34 0.16
N ARG A 225 24.08 4.68 1.42
CA ARG A 225 25.26 5.49 1.76
C ARG A 225 26.58 4.81 1.40
N GLN A 226 26.71 3.51 1.65
CA GLN A 226 27.91 2.76 1.23
C GLN A 226 28.05 2.71 -0.30
N ALA A 227 26.92 2.72 -1.02
CA ALA A 227 26.90 2.73 -2.47
C ALA A 227 27.09 4.13 -3.09
N GLY A 228 26.86 5.20 -2.32
CA GLY A 228 26.84 6.57 -2.82
C GLY A 228 25.52 6.96 -3.50
N LEU A 229 24.40 6.30 -3.14
CA LEU A 229 23.09 6.41 -3.79
C LEU A 229 22.07 7.22 -2.97
N THR A 230 22.50 7.98 -1.96
CA THR A 230 21.60 8.64 -0.99
C THR A 230 20.66 9.67 -1.61
N ASP A 231 21.02 10.23 -2.76
CA ASP A 231 20.18 11.19 -3.50
C ASP A 231 19.40 10.52 -4.66
N GLU A 232 19.63 9.24 -4.90
CA GLU A 232 19.06 8.49 -6.04
C GLU A 232 17.91 7.56 -5.63
N ILE A 233 17.89 7.14 -4.36
CA ILE A 233 16.84 6.30 -3.75
C ILE A 233 16.60 6.74 -2.31
N ALA A 234 15.35 7.02 -1.96
CA ALA A 234 14.91 7.33 -0.62
C ALA A 234 13.55 6.69 -0.31
N LEU A 235 13.15 6.75 0.96
CA LEU A 235 11.78 6.48 1.39
C LEU A 235 11.15 7.76 1.95
N GLU A 236 9.88 7.96 1.63
CA GLU A 236 9.05 9.06 2.12
C GLU A 236 7.72 8.55 2.67
N GLY A 237 7.06 9.40 3.47
CA GLY A 237 5.76 9.12 4.05
C GLY A 237 5.82 8.26 5.33
N PRO A 238 4.66 7.79 5.81
CA PRO A 238 4.57 6.99 7.03
C PRO A 238 5.30 5.66 6.90
N LEU A 239 6.05 5.25 7.93
CA LEU A 239 6.85 4.02 7.87
C LEU A 239 6.00 2.74 7.85
N SER A 240 4.74 2.78 8.24
CA SER A 240 3.82 1.64 8.04
C SER A 240 3.33 1.47 6.60
N LEU A 241 3.51 2.49 5.75
CA LEU A 241 3.14 2.48 4.33
C LEU A 241 4.05 3.44 3.52
N PRO A 242 5.37 3.21 3.49
CA PRO A 242 6.31 4.16 2.93
C PRO A 242 6.35 4.04 1.40
N ARG A 243 6.90 5.08 0.78
CA ARG A 243 7.04 5.17 -0.68
C ARG A 243 8.50 5.32 -1.07
N PHE A 244 8.95 4.57 -2.06
CA PHE A 244 10.23 4.80 -2.71
C PHE A 244 10.18 6.06 -3.59
N THR A 245 11.16 6.95 -3.40
CA THR A 245 11.37 8.16 -4.21
C THR A 245 12.83 8.25 -4.67
N GLY A 246 13.10 9.09 -5.66
CA GLY A 246 14.44 9.25 -6.24
C GLY A 246 14.53 8.88 -7.72
N SER A 247 15.59 9.36 -8.37
CA SER A 247 15.78 9.28 -9.83
C SER A 247 15.96 7.85 -10.35
N ARG A 248 16.41 6.91 -9.51
CA ARG A 248 16.74 5.54 -9.93
C ARG A 248 15.96 4.45 -9.21
N VAL A 249 14.86 4.81 -8.56
CA VAL A 249 13.94 3.87 -7.87
C VAL A 249 13.56 2.67 -8.75
N TRP A 250 13.22 2.89 -10.02
CA TRP A 250 12.83 1.80 -10.92
C TRP A 250 13.95 0.80 -11.19
N ALA A 251 15.17 1.29 -11.42
CA ALA A 251 16.34 0.42 -11.60
C ALA A 251 16.67 -0.33 -10.30
N PHE A 252 16.60 0.36 -9.15
CA PHE A 252 16.78 -0.26 -7.84
C PHE A 252 15.81 -1.41 -7.59
N MET A 253 14.50 -1.18 -7.79
CA MET A 253 13.48 -2.21 -7.57
C MET A 253 13.62 -3.40 -8.53
N ALA A 254 14.04 -3.17 -9.77
CA ALA A 254 14.33 -4.25 -10.72
C ALA A 254 15.50 -5.13 -10.24
N LEU A 255 16.59 -4.50 -9.78
CA LEU A 255 17.74 -5.21 -9.22
C LEU A 255 17.37 -5.96 -7.94
N ALA A 256 16.58 -5.35 -7.05
CA ALA A 256 16.08 -6.01 -5.84
C ALA A 256 15.23 -7.25 -6.16
N ALA A 257 14.41 -7.19 -7.21
CA ALA A 257 13.58 -8.32 -7.63
C ALA A 257 14.42 -9.52 -8.10
N GLU A 258 15.56 -9.29 -8.75
CA GLU A 258 16.51 -10.36 -9.10
C GLU A 258 17.14 -11.01 -7.85
N GLU A 259 17.31 -10.23 -6.78
CA GLU A 259 17.71 -10.68 -5.45
C GLU A 259 16.55 -11.29 -4.65
N ARG A 260 15.39 -11.55 -5.30
CA ARG A 260 14.20 -12.13 -4.70
C ARG A 260 13.58 -11.23 -3.61
N LEU A 261 13.81 -9.92 -3.69
CA LEU A 261 13.10 -8.88 -2.93
C LEU A 261 12.23 -8.08 -3.90
N ARG A 262 10.94 -8.42 -3.97
CA ARG A 262 10.00 -7.69 -4.82
C ARG A 262 9.50 -6.45 -4.09
N LEU A 263 9.60 -5.32 -4.76
CA LEU A 263 9.23 -4.00 -4.25
C LEU A 263 8.27 -3.33 -5.22
N ALA A 264 7.43 -2.45 -4.70
CA ALA A 264 6.63 -1.51 -5.46
C ALA A 264 6.93 -0.08 -5.00
N PRO A 265 6.63 0.96 -5.80
CA PRO A 265 6.80 2.35 -5.37
C PRO A 265 6.13 2.63 -4.04
N LEU A 266 4.95 2.09 -3.78
CA LEU A 266 4.30 2.09 -2.47
C LEU A 266 4.49 0.71 -1.82
N VAL A 267 5.24 0.66 -0.72
CA VAL A 267 5.64 -0.59 -0.08
C VAL A 267 4.44 -1.21 0.64
N GLN A 268 4.16 -2.49 0.34
CA GLN A 268 3.05 -3.24 0.92
C GLN A 268 3.57 -4.26 1.92
N PHE A 269 3.82 -3.84 3.16
CA PHE A 269 4.34 -4.75 4.18
C PHE A 269 3.34 -5.85 4.55
N ASP A 270 3.86 -7.02 4.86
CA ASP A 270 3.09 -8.12 5.41
C ASP A 270 3.55 -8.38 6.86
N PRO A 271 2.69 -8.14 7.87
CA PRO A 271 3.05 -8.31 9.28
C PRO A 271 3.25 -9.78 9.69
N VAL A 272 3.11 -10.74 8.77
CA VAL A 272 3.55 -12.13 8.99
C VAL A 272 5.07 -12.23 9.11
N LEU A 273 5.83 -11.36 8.42
CA LEU A 273 7.27 -11.27 8.60
C LEU A 273 7.57 -10.48 9.88
N ASP A 274 8.32 -11.08 10.80
CA ASP A 274 8.77 -10.37 12.00
C ASP A 274 10.04 -9.55 11.73
N GLN A 275 10.50 -8.82 12.76
CA GLN A 275 11.66 -7.95 12.64
C GLN A 275 12.97 -8.72 12.38
N GLU A 276 13.14 -9.88 13.01
CA GLU A 276 14.38 -10.67 12.92
C GLU A 276 14.47 -11.28 11.51
N ASP A 277 13.37 -11.90 11.05
CA ASP A 277 13.23 -12.41 9.69
C ASP A 277 13.47 -11.31 8.64
N ALA A 278 12.95 -10.10 8.88
CA ALA A 278 13.16 -8.98 7.98
C ALA A 278 14.64 -8.58 7.87
N GLN A 279 15.41 -8.56 8.95
CA GLN A 279 16.84 -8.25 8.87
C GLN A 279 17.61 -9.30 8.08
N GLU A 280 17.37 -10.58 8.38
CA GLU A 280 18.09 -11.69 7.76
C GLU A 280 17.76 -11.82 6.27
N LEU A 281 16.48 -11.63 5.90
CA LEU A 281 16.03 -11.78 4.53
C LEU A 281 16.21 -10.49 3.71
N VAL A 282 15.88 -9.31 4.24
CA VAL A 282 15.82 -8.07 3.43
C VAL A 282 17.20 -7.44 3.27
N TRP A 283 17.99 -7.32 4.33
CA TRP A 283 19.23 -6.53 4.29
C TRP A 283 20.29 -7.05 3.32
N PRO A 284 20.58 -8.36 3.23
CA PRO A 284 21.51 -8.87 2.23
C PRO A 284 21.06 -8.56 0.79
N ARG A 285 19.75 -8.61 0.53
CA ARG A 285 19.15 -8.32 -0.78
C ARG A 285 19.24 -6.83 -1.11
N LEU A 286 18.95 -5.94 -0.14
CA LEU A 286 19.15 -4.49 -0.28
C LEU A 286 20.62 -4.16 -0.56
N ALA A 287 21.55 -4.74 0.21
CA ALA A 287 22.97 -4.51 0.04
C ALA A 287 23.45 -4.86 -1.38
N ARG A 288 23.03 -6.01 -1.92
CA ARG A 288 23.33 -6.42 -3.29
C ARG A 288 22.67 -5.51 -4.33
N ALA A 289 21.40 -5.15 -4.15
CA ALA A 289 20.72 -4.22 -5.06
C ALA A 289 21.41 -2.84 -5.12
N CYS A 290 21.80 -2.26 -3.97
CA CYS A 290 22.56 -1.01 -3.92
C CYS A 290 23.96 -1.15 -4.55
N ALA A 291 24.68 -2.23 -4.25
CA ALA A 291 26.01 -2.49 -4.83
C ALA A 291 25.94 -2.60 -6.37
N ARG A 292 24.89 -3.24 -6.88
CA ARG A 292 24.64 -3.39 -8.33
C ARG A 292 24.23 -2.08 -8.98
N LEU A 293 23.38 -1.28 -8.33
CA LEU A 293 22.96 0.01 -8.88
C LEU A 293 24.14 1.00 -9.00
N LYS A 294 25.08 0.97 -8.04
CA LYS A 294 26.31 1.79 -8.06
C LYS A 294 27.12 1.64 -9.34
N VAL A 295 27.13 0.44 -9.93
CA VAL A 295 27.94 0.13 -11.14
C VAL A 295 27.10 0.11 -12.42
N LEU A 296 25.79 0.27 -12.32
CA LEU A 296 24.91 0.43 -13.48
C LEU A 296 25.02 1.89 -13.99
N PRO A 297 25.26 2.15 -15.28
CA PRO A 297 25.28 3.51 -15.82
C PRO A 297 23.93 4.24 -15.65
N GLU A 298 23.97 5.57 -15.54
CA GLU A 298 22.75 6.40 -15.52
C GLU A 298 22.05 6.39 -16.88
N GLY A 299 20.71 6.35 -16.88
CA GLY A 299 19.89 6.33 -18.10
C GLY A 299 19.76 4.96 -18.77
N GLU A 300 20.47 3.93 -18.28
CA GLU A 300 20.31 2.56 -18.75
C GLU A 300 19.26 1.81 -17.92
N MET A 301 18.46 0.98 -18.61
CA MET A 301 17.60 0.01 -17.93
C MET A 301 18.46 -1.03 -17.22
N ALA A 302 17.99 -1.50 -16.06
CA ALA A 302 18.55 -2.71 -15.48
C ALA A 302 18.46 -3.85 -16.52
N PRO A 303 19.53 -4.64 -16.73
CA PRO A 303 19.51 -5.73 -17.69
C PRO A 303 18.38 -6.71 -17.34
N LEU A 304 17.73 -7.31 -18.34
CA LEU A 304 16.62 -8.27 -18.15
C LEU A 304 17.06 -9.56 -17.41
N GLY A 305 18.38 -9.73 -17.28
CA GLY A 305 19.07 -10.69 -16.44
C GLY A 305 20.57 -10.65 -16.73
N TRP A 306 21.40 -11.17 -15.83
CA TRP A 306 22.87 -11.14 -15.98
C TRP A 306 23.39 -11.77 -17.29
N ARG A 307 22.64 -12.69 -17.92
CA ARG A 307 23.07 -13.28 -19.21
C ARG A 307 23.14 -12.27 -20.36
N ASP A 308 22.44 -11.15 -20.26
CA ASP A 308 22.43 -10.08 -21.26
C ASP A 308 23.43 -8.96 -20.94
N ALA A 309 23.94 -8.92 -19.71
CA ALA A 309 25.15 -8.19 -19.39
C ALA A 309 26.34 -9.03 -19.86
N GLY A 310 26.79 -8.83 -21.10
CA GLY A 310 28.01 -9.45 -21.60
C GLY A 310 29.22 -9.19 -20.68
N PRO A 311 30.42 -9.74 -20.99
CA PRO A 311 31.65 -9.56 -20.20
C PRO A 311 32.20 -8.11 -20.18
N SER A 312 31.32 -7.12 -20.17
CA SER A 312 31.55 -5.70 -20.10
C SER A 312 31.86 -5.28 -18.66
N THR A 313 33.14 -5.43 -18.33
CA THR A 313 33.89 -4.65 -17.32
C THR A 313 33.85 -5.09 -15.85
N CYS A 314 34.17 -6.36 -15.62
CA CYS A 314 34.76 -6.85 -14.35
C CYS A 314 35.99 -6.04 -13.85
N HIS A 315 36.56 -5.15 -14.67
CA HIS A 315 37.69 -4.28 -14.27
C HIS A 315 37.29 -3.14 -13.31
N ALA A 316 36.02 -2.73 -13.24
CA ALA A 316 35.57 -1.66 -12.33
C ALA A 316 35.35 -2.16 -10.89
N VAL A 317 34.89 -3.40 -10.72
CA VAL A 317 34.62 -4.00 -9.40
C VAL A 317 35.93 -4.20 -8.62
N GLY A 318 37.02 -4.61 -9.28
CA GLY A 318 38.32 -4.81 -8.65
C GLY A 318 38.97 -3.52 -8.11
N ASN A 319 38.72 -2.37 -8.75
CA ASN A 319 39.22 -1.07 -8.28
C ASN A 319 38.36 -0.48 -7.16
N ILE A 320 37.07 -0.77 -7.13
CA ILE A 320 36.16 -0.35 -6.05
C ILE A 320 36.43 -1.15 -4.76
N LEU A 321 36.71 -2.45 -4.86
CA LEU A 321 37.05 -3.30 -3.71
C LEU A 321 38.37 -2.86 -3.02
N LYS A 322 39.35 -2.38 -3.79
CA LYS A 322 40.62 -1.85 -3.24
C LYS A 322 40.47 -0.54 -2.46
N ASN A 323 39.41 0.23 -2.70
CA ASN A 323 39.14 1.49 -2.00
C ASN A 323 38.32 1.31 -0.71
N ILE A 324 37.88 0.09 -0.38
CA ILE A 324 37.09 -0.21 0.83
C ILE A 324 37.95 -0.87 1.93
N GLU A 325 39.14 -1.37 1.59
CA GLU A 325 40.12 -1.92 2.54
C GLU A 325 41.12 -0.88 3.08
N GLY A 326 40.95 0.40 2.73
CA GLY A 326 41.78 1.53 3.17
C GLY A 326 41.01 2.55 4.01
#